data_AF-A0AAU7USQ0-F1
#
_entry.id   AF-A0AAU7USQ0-F1
#
_cell.length_a   1.000
_cell.length_b   1.000
_cell.length_c   1.000
_cell.angle_alpha   90.00
_cell.angle_beta   90.00
_cell.angle_gamma   90.00
#
_symmetry.space_group_name_H-M   'P 1'
#
loop_
_entity.id
_entity.type
_entity.pdbx_description
1 polymer ?
#
loop_
_entity_poly.entity_id
_entity_poly.type
_entity_poly.pdbx_seq_one_letter_code
_entity_poly.pdbx_strand_id
1 'polypeptide(L)'
;MENRPESTLDDVGKVARSKGVARLRTAAAAVLVIVLVAGVLGFLGVRSSTATAQGGGYELELTYPRIARSGLDVPWEVTVRRDGGFDGEIVLAIDTSYFEILEMRGRLPEPSSETAGEGLAYLTFDPPPGDEFTFALDVRIRAGRQWGESGSVSVMDGEKSAVTIYFDTWLVP
;
A
#
# COMPACT_ATOMS: atom_id res chain seq x y z
N MET A 1 -19.93 -71.73 -11.15
CA MET A 1 -20.35 -70.32 -11.19
C MET A 1 -19.87 -69.68 -9.90
N GLU A 2 -18.86 -68.82 -9.99
CA GLU A 2 -18.16 -68.23 -8.86
C GLU A 2 -18.89 -66.94 -8.41
N ASN A 3 -19.42 -66.94 -7.19
CA ASN A 3 -20.02 -65.74 -6.57
C ASN A 3 -18.90 -64.83 -6.08
N ARG A 4 -18.68 -63.70 -6.77
CA ARG A 4 -17.81 -62.64 -6.25
C ARG A 4 -18.48 -61.94 -5.07
N PRO A 5 -17.75 -61.66 -3.97
CA PRO A 5 -18.27 -60.86 -2.87
C PRO A 5 -18.54 -59.42 -3.32
N GLU A 6 -19.65 -58.84 -2.85
CA GLU A 6 -20.02 -57.46 -3.13
C GLU A 6 -18.92 -56.51 -2.66
N SER A 7 -18.51 -55.61 -3.54
CA SER A 7 -17.45 -54.64 -3.28
C SER A 7 -17.97 -53.53 -2.37
N THR A 8 -17.30 -53.30 -1.24
CA THR A 8 -17.58 -52.17 -0.34
C THR A 8 -17.32 -50.79 -0.99
N LEU A 9 -16.75 -50.77 -2.20
CA LEU A 9 -16.49 -49.57 -2.99
C LEU A 9 -17.60 -49.26 -4.01
N ASP A 10 -18.56 -50.16 -4.24
CA ASP A 10 -19.63 -49.95 -5.24
C ASP A 10 -20.57 -48.79 -4.87
N ASP A 11 -20.68 -48.46 -3.58
CA ASP A 11 -21.54 -47.38 -3.10
C ASP A 11 -20.87 -45.99 -3.20
N VAL A 12 -19.55 -45.95 -3.36
CA VAL A 12 -18.79 -44.69 -3.51
C VAL A 12 -19.06 -44.05 -4.89
N GLY A 13 -19.37 -44.88 -5.90
CA GLY A 13 -19.73 -44.42 -7.25
C GLY A 13 -21.20 -44.00 -7.41
N LYS A 14 -22.07 -44.37 -6.47
CA LYS A 14 -23.53 -44.17 -6.55
C LYS A 14 -24.06 -42.97 -5.77
N VAL A 15 -23.18 -42.08 -5.29
CA VAL A 15 -23.62 -40.71 -4.98
C VAL A 15 -24.03 -40.09 -6.31
N ALA A 16 -25.33 -40.19 -6.63
CA ALA A 16 -25.91 -39.57 -7.80
C ALA A 16 -25.42 -38.13 -7.85
N ARG A 17 -24.56 -37.80 -8.82
CA ARG A 17 -24.11 -36.42 -9.08
C ARG A 17 -25.35 -35.61 -9.36
N SER A 18 -25.94 -35.04 -8.31
CA SER A 18 -27.12 -34.22 -8.46
C SER A 18 -26.74 -33.08 -9.39
N LYS A 19 -27.67 -32.67 -10.26
CA LYS A 19 -27.44 -31.51 -11.14
C LYS A 19 -27.03 -30.26 -10.33
N GLY A 20 -27.43 -30.20 -9.05
CA GLY A 20 -27.00 -29.18 -8.09
C GLY A 20 -25.51 -29.22 -7.77
N VAL A 21 -24.94 -30.38 -7.45
CA VAL A 21 -23.50 -30.53 -7.18
C VAL A 21 -22.66 -30.19 -8.41
N ALA A 22 -23.11 -30.61 -9.59
CA ALA A 22 -22.43 -30.26 -10.84
C ALA A 22 -22.44 -28.75 -11.12
N ARG A 23 -23.58 -28.07 -10.92
CA ARG A 23 -23.71 -26.61 -11.07
C ARG A 23 -22.87 -25.85 -10.05
N LEU A 24 -22.87 -26.29 -8.79
CA LEU A 24 -22.04 -25.67 -7.74
C LEU A 24 -20.56 -25.77 -8.07
N ARG A 25 -20.08 -26.94 -8.53
CA ARG A 25 -18.70 -27.13 -8.96
C ARG A 25 -18.33 -26.22 -10.13
N THR A 26 -19.21 -26.11 -11.14
CA THR A 26 -18.96 -25.21 -12.29
C THR A 26 -18.97 -23.75 -11.87
N ALA A 27 -19.86 -23.34 -10.97
CA ALA A 27 -19.89 -21.98 -10.42
C ALA A 27 -18.60 -21.67 -9.64
N ALA A 28 -18.16 -22.57 -8.76
CA ALA A 28 -16.91 -22.42 -8.02
C ALA A 28 -15.69 -22.35 -8.96
N ALA A 29 -15.64 -23.20 -9.98
CA ALA A 29 -14.60 -23.16 -11.00
C ALA A 29 -14.62 -21.85 -11.80
N ALA A 30 -15.80 -21.35 -12.18
CA ALA A 30 -15.94 -20.07 -12.87
C ALA A 30 -15.45 -18.90 -12.01
N VAL A 31 -15.76 -18.88 -10.71
CA VAL A 31 -15.23 -17.88 -9.77
C VAL A 31 -13.71 -17.93 -9.70
N LEU A 32 -13.12 -19.13 -9.59
CA LEU A 32 -11.65 -19.28 -9.60
C LEU A 32 -11.03 -18.78 -10.91
N VAL A 33 -11.64 -19.09 -12.06
CA VAL A 33 -11.18 -18.59 -13.37
C VAL A 33 -11.25 -17.06 -13.43
N ILE A 34 -12.31 -16.45 -12.90
CA ILE A 34 -12.43 -14.99 -12.83
C ILE A 34 -11.31 -14.38 -11.97
N VAL A 35 -11.03 -14.96 -10.80
CA VAL A 35 -9.93 -14.49 -9.92
C VAL A 35 -8.57 -14.61 -10.62
N LEU A 36 -8.33 -15.72 -11.31
CA LEU A 36 -7.10 -15.92 -12.08
C LEU A 36 -6.96 -14.89 -13.22
N VAL A 37 -8.02 -14.66 -13.99
CA VAL A 37 -8.04 -13.65 -15.06
C VAL A 37 -7.79 -12.25 -14.47
N ALA A 38 -8.42 -11.92 -13.34
CA ALA A 38 -8.17 -10.65 -12.65
C ALA A 38 -6.71 -10.50 -12.20
N GLY A 39 -6.12 -11.59 -11.68
CA GLY A 39 -4.70 -11.64 -11.32
C GLY A 39 -3.77 -11.43 -12.52
N VAL A 40 -4.02 -12.14 -13.62
CA VAL A 40 -3.25 -12.02 -14.87
C VAL A 40 -3.35 -10.62 -15.48
N LEU A 41 -4.53 -10.00 -15.40
CA LEU A 41 -4.75 -8.63 -15.87
C LEU A 41 -4.21 -7.56 -14.90
N GLY A 42 -3.58 -7.96 -13.79
CA GLY A 42 -2.96 -7.04 -12.83
C GLY A 42 -3.94 -6.32 -11.90
N PHE A 43 -5.23 -6.68 -11.91
CA PHE A 43 -6.24 -6.09 -11.02
C PHE A 43 -6.02 -6.42 -9.54
N LEU A 44 -5.15 -7.39 -9.24
CA LEU A 44 -4.84 -7.85 -7.88
C LEU A 44 -3.43 -7.41 -7.40
N GLY A 45 -2.78 -6.50 -8.13
CA GLY A 45 -1.46 -5.96 -7.78
C GLY A 45 -1.51 -4.70 -6.90
N VAL A 46 -0.34 -4.17 -6.56
CA VAL A 46 -0.21 -2.86 -5.91
C VAL A 46 -0.72 -1.79 -6.87
N ARG A 47 -1.63 -0.93 -6.39
CA ARG A 47 -2.11 0.23 -7.13
C ARG A 47 -1.72 1.49 -6.39
N SER A 48 -0.81 2.24 -6.98
CA SER A 48 -0.43 3.55 -6.48
C SER A 48 -1.46 4.63 -6.85
N SER A 49 -1.41 5.72 -6.10
CA SER A 49 -2.09 6.96 -6.41
C SER A 49 -1.16 8.11 -6.09
N THR A 50 -1.34 9.21 -6.80
CA THR A 50 -0.67 10.47 -6.49
C THR A 50 -1.71 11.43 -5.92
N ALA A 51 -1.38 12.10 -4.83
CA ALA A 51 -2.15 13.18 -4.24
C ALA A 51 -1.30 14.46 -4.28
N THR A 52 -1.94 15.60 -4.46
CA THR A 52 -1.28 16.90 -4.55
C THR A 52 -2.01 17.91 -3.69
N ALA A 53 -1.28 18.81 -3.05
CA ALA A 53 -1.82 19.95 -2.31
C ALA A 53 -0.89 21.16 -2.47
N GLN A 54 -1.44 22.36 -2.32
CA GLN A 54 -0.66 23.60 -2.37
C GLN A 54 -1.03 24.49 -1.18
N GLY A 55 -0.05 25.18 -0.60
CA GLY A 55 -0.25 26.02 0.58
C GLY A 55 1.07 26.62 1.09
N GLY A 56 1.01 27.83 1.65
CA GLY A 56 2.19 28.50 2.23
C GLY A 56 3.35 28.73 1.25
N GLY A 57 3.08 28.81 -0.06
CA GLY A 57 4.12 28.92 -1.10
C GLY A 57 4.75 27.59 -1.52
N TYR A 58 4.28 26.47 -0.98
CA TYR A 58 4.71 25.12 -1.35
C TYR A 58 3.66 24.42 -2.20
N GLU A 59 4.13 23.60 -3.13
CA GLU A 59 3.37 22.51 -3.73
C GLU A 59 3.92 21.19 -3.21
N LEU A 60 3.02 20.33 -2.73
CA LEU A 60 3.32 19.02 -2.18
C LEU A 60 2.67 17.97 -3.05
N GLU A 61 3.44 16.97 -3.44
CA GLU A 61 3.00 15.80 -4.19
C GLU A 61 3.40 14.55 -3.42
N LEU A 62 2.49 13.60 -3.26
CA LEU A 62 2.74 12.31 -2.63
C LEU A 62 2.28 11.19 -3.56
N THR A 63 3.20 10.31 -3.93
CA THR A 63 2.89 9.01 -4.53
C THR A 63 2.91 7.94 -3.45
N TYR A 64 1.79 7.23 -3.29
CA TYR A 64 1.59 6.25 -2.21
C TYR A 64 0.81 5.02 -2.69
N PRO A 65 0.83 3.89 -1.96
CA PRO A 65 0.10 2.69 -2.35
C PRO A 65 -1.36 2.79 -1.90
N ARG A 66 -2.27 3.26 -2.76
CA ARG A 66 -3.72 3.29 -2.44
C ARG A 66 -4.28 1.89 -2.15
N ILE A 67 -3.82 0.88 -2.89
CA ILE A 67 -4.16 -0.53 -2.66
C ILE A 67 -2.87 -1.34 -2.66
N ALA A 68 -2.66 -2.19 -1.66
CA ALA A 68 -1.50 -3.06 -1.56
C ALA A 68 -1.81 -4.40 -0.89
N ARG A 69 -0.79 -5.25 -0.79
CA ARG A 69 -0.82 -6.55 -0.11
C ARG A 69 0.36 -6.72 0.81
N SER A 70 0.16 -7.47 1.88
CA SER A 70 1.20 -7.83 2.84
C SER A 70 2.37 -8.52 2.13
N GLY A 71 3.58 -8.08 2.44
CA GLY A 71 4.82 -8.64 1.92
C GLY A 71 5.25 -8.11 0.55
N LEU A 72 4.53 -7.18 -0.07
CA LEU A 72 4.92 -6.57 -1.35
C LEU A 72 5.62 -5.21 -1.16
N ASP A 73 6.61 -4.96 -2.01
CA ASP A 73 7.26 -3.65 -2.14
C ASP A 73 6.26 -2.63 -2.70
N VAL A 74 6.27 -1.42 -2.14
CA VAL A 74 5.29 -0.37 -2.46
C VAL A 74 5.97 0.98 -2.64
N PRO A 75 5.47 1.83 -3.55
CA PRO A 75 6.02 3.17 -3.70
C PRO A 75 5.53 4.06 -2.55
N TRP A 76 6.45 4.81 -1.95
CA TRP A 76 6.13 5.95 -1.10
C TRP A 76 7.15 7.05 -1.36
N GLU A 77 6.72 8.12 -2.01
CA GLU A 77 7.58 9.21 -2.46
C GLU A 77 6.86 10.54 -2.32
N VAL A 78 7.54 11.51 -1.73
CA VAL A 78 7.07 12.87 -1.52
C VAL A 78 7.95 13.81 -2.32
N THR A 79 7.34 14.67 -3.12
CA THR A 79 8.01 15.77 -3.80
C THR A 79 7.46 17.09 -3.28
N VAL A 80 8.36 17.97 -2.87
CA VAL A 80 8.09 19.33 -2.43
C VAL A 80 8.64 20.29 -3.48
N ARG A 81 7.80 21.23 -3.93
CA ARG A 81 8.21 22.32 -4.81
C ARG A 81 7.94 23.66 -4.16
N ARG A 82 8.84 24.63 -4.37
CA ARG A 82 8.68 26.02 -3.93
C ARG A 82 9.33 26.96 -4.92
N ASP A 83 8.50 27.79 -5.57
CA ASP A 83 8.97 28.77 -6.55
C ASP A 83 10.05 29.68 -5.96
N GLY A 84 11.17 29.81 -6.65
CA GLY A 84 12.33 30.59 -6.20
C GLY A 84 13.29 29.84 -5.28
N GLY A 85 12.99 28.59 -4.94
CA GLY A 85 13.85 27.73 -4.13
C GLY A 85 13.50 27.68 -2.65
N PHE A 86 14.41 27.06 -1.90
CA PHE A 86 14.28 26.87 -0.45
C PHE A 86 15.27 27.79 0.29
N ASP A 87 14.74 28.69 1.11
CA ASP A 87 15.54 29.65 1.89
C ASP A 87 16.14 29.05 3.19
N GLY A 88 15.79 27.80 3.50
CA GLY A 88 16.17 27.12 4.74
C GLY A 88 15.88 25.62 4.68
N GLU A 89 16.01 24.96 5.83
CA GLU A 89 15.74 23.53 5.96
C GLU A 89 14.30 23.17 5.58
N ILE A 90 14.14 21.99 4.98
CA ILE A 90 12.84 21.42 4.65
C ILE A 90 12.46 20.48 5.77
N VAL A 91 11.28 20.68 6.38
CA VAL A 91 10.80 19.81 7.45
C VAL A 91 9.52 19.12 6.99
N LEU A 92 9.57 17.80 6.89
CA LEU A 92 8.42 16.95 6.65
C LEU A 92 7.87 16.41 7.97
N ALA A 93 6.56 16.54 8.19
CA ALA A 93 5.88 15.88 9.29
C ALA A 93 5.00 14.75 8.75
N ILE A 94 5.18 13.52 9.25
CA ILE A 94 4.52 12.31 8.77
C ILE A 94 3.84 11.59 9.94
N ASP A 95 2.59 11.14 9.76
CA ASP A 95 1.90 10.33 10.78
C ASP A 95 2.67 9.04 11.10
N THR A 96 3.00 8.86 12.37
CA THR A 96 3.74 7.67 12.81
C THR A 96 2.91 6.40 12.73
N SER A 97 1.58 6.49 12.85
CA SER A 97 0.67 5.35 12.67
C SER A 97 0.83 4.72 11.29
N TYR A 98 1.07 5.52 10.25
CA TYR A 98 1.23 5.00 8.89
C TYR A 98 2.46 4.08 8.76
N PHE A 99 3.52 4.32 9.53
CA PHE A 99 4.67 3.42 9.55
C PHE A 99 4.35 2.04 10.14
N GLU A 100 3.26 1.86 10.89
CA GLU A 100 2.86 0.56 11.43
C GLU A 100 2.52 -0.48 10.35
N ILE A 101 2.13 -0.05 9.14
CA ILE A 101 1.92 -0.96 8.01
C ILE A 101 3.18 -1.19 7.17
N LEU A 102 4.23 -0.39 7.35
CA LEU A 102 5.43 -0.39 6.53
C LEU A 102 6.62 -1.08 7.21
N GLU A 103 7.34 -1.90 6.46
CA GLU A 103 8.68 -2.36 6.76
C GLU A 103 9.67 -1.51 5.96
N MET A 104 10.41 -0.66 6.65
CA MET A 104 11.39 0.25 6.02
C MET A 104 12.72 -0.48 5.80
N ARG A 105 13.26 -0.35 4.58
CA ARG A 105 14.54 -0.93 4.17
C ARG A 105 15.59 0.12 3.87
N GLY A 106 15.14 1.32 3.51
CA GLY A 106 15.99 2.48 3.27
C GLY A 106 15.16 3.72 3.01
N ARG A 107 15.84 4.85 2.88
CA ARG A 107 15.27 6.15 2.57
C ARG A 107 16.29 6.99 1.81
N LEU A 108 15.83 7.86 0.93
CA LEU A 108 16.71 8.72 0.12
C LEU A 108 16.01 10.06 -0.16
N PRO A 109 16.66 11.20 0.16
CA PRO A 109 17.88 11.31 0.96
C PRO A 109 17.69 10.89 2.42
N GLU A 110 18.79 10.78 3.16
CA GLU A 110 18.75 10.68 4.62
C GLU A 110 18.44 12.06 5.21
N PRO A 111 17.58 12.16 6.24
CA PRO A 111 17.33 13.42 6.93
C PRO A 111 18.58 13.89 7.69
N SER A 112 18.80 15.21 7.74
CA SER A 112 19.85 15.83 8.54
C SER A 112 19.54 15.76 10.04
N SER A 113 18.26 15.70 10.41
CA SER A 113 17.77 15.48 11.77
C SER A 113 16.39 14.82 11.77
N GLU A 114 16.09 14.05 12.81
CA GLU A 114 14.81 13.35 12.97
C GLU A 114 14.35 13.41 14.44
N THR A 115 13.07 13.70 14.66
CA THR A 115 12.42 13.62 15.98
C THR A 115 11.01 13.08 15.83
N ALA A 116 10.41 12.58 16.90
CA ALA A 116 9.03 12.10 16.90
C ALA A 116 8.30 12.52 18.17
N GLY A 117 7.05 12.96 18.02
CA GLY A 117 6.20 13.43 19.11
C GLY A 117 4.78 13.70 18.63
N GLU A 118 3.81 13.57 19.54
CA GLU A 118 2.39 13.89 19.28
C GLU A 118 1.76 13.14 18.08
N GLY A 119 2.27 11.96 17.76
CA GLY A 119 1.79 11.14 16.64
C GLY A 119 2.46 11.46 15.29
N LEU A 120 3.44 12.37 15.27
CA LEU A 120 4.16 12.76 14.06
C LEU A 120 5.66 12.45 14.17
N ALA A 121 6.25 12.02 13.06
CA ALA A 121 7.69 12.03 12.83
C ALA A 121 8.04 13.27 12.03
N TYR A 122 9.02 14.02 12.52
CA TYR A 122 9.53 15.24 11.89
C TYR A 122 10.92 14.92 11.31
N LEU A 123 11.03 15.01 9.99
CA LEU A 123 12.24 14.75 9.23
C LEU A 123 12.74 16.07 8.64
N THR A 124 13.93 16.50 9.05
CA THR A 124 14.57 17.72 8.56
C THR A 124 15.56 17.36 7.45
N PHE A 125 15.59 18.16 6.38
CA PHE A 125 16.50 18.00 5.25
C PHE A 125 17.16 19.32 4.90
N ASP A 126 18.42 19.23 4.46
CA ASP A 126 19.10 20.36 3.83
C ASP A 126 18.47 20.65 2.46
N PRO A 127 18.31 21.93 2.08
CA PRO A 127 17.69 22.27 0.81
C PRO A 127 18.57 21.86 -0.39
N PRO A 128 17.99 21.26 -1.44
CA PRO A 128 18.71 21.01 -2.68
C PRO A 128 18.93 22.32 -3.47
N PRO A 129 19.85 22.34 -4.43
CA PRO A 129 19.87 23.42 -5.42
C PRO A 129 18.60 23.37 -6.27
N GLY A 130 17.95 24.52 -6.46
CA GLY A 130 16.73 24.65 -7.25
C GLY A 130 15.48 24.78 -6.38
N ASP A 131 14.33 24.46 -6.98
CA ASP A 131 12.98 24.65 -6.44
C ASP A 131 12.25 23.34 -6.13
N GLU A 132 12.90 22.18 -6.32
CA GLU A 132 12.31 20.86 -6.14
C GLU A 132 13.16 19.98 -5.20
N PHE A 133 12.49 19.33 -4.25
CA PHE A 133 13.05 18.35 -3.32
C PHE A 133 12.21 17.07 -3.36
N THR A 134 12.86 15.90 -3.41
CA THR A 134 12.18 14.61 -3.38
C THR A 134 12.73 13.74 -2.25
N PHE A 135 11.83 13.16 -1.48
CA PHE A 135 12.11 12.17 -0.45
C PHE A 135 11.34 10.87 -0.72
N ALA A 136 12.05 9.76 -0.82
CA ALA A 136 11.48 8.45 -1.09
C ALA A 136 11.85 7.45 0.01
N LEU A 137 10.91 6.55 0.29
CA LEU A 137 11.13 5.40 1.16
C LEU A 137 11.25 4.12 0.31
N ASP A 138 12.27 3.31 0.59
CA ASP A 138 12.31 1.91 0.17
C ASP A 138 11.57 1.08 1.21
N VAL A 139 10.30 0.79 0.93
CA VAL A 139 9.38 0.16 1.87
C VAL A 139 8.59 -0.97 1.24
N ARG A 140 8.18 -1.87 2.13
CA ARG A 140 7.29 -2.99 1.87
C ARG A 140 6.14 -2.97 2.86
N ILE A 141 4.97 -3.49 2.49
CA ILE A 141 3.93 -3.74 3.49
C ILE A 141 4.38 -4.90 4.40
N ARG A 142 4.37 -4.71 5.73
CA ARG A 142 4.72 -5.77 6.70
C ARG A 142 3.88 -7.02 6.45
N ALA A 143 4.52 -8.19 6.45
CA ALA A 143 3.86 -9.47 6.16
C ALA A 143 2.69 -9.78 7.11
N GLY A 144 2.78 -9.37 8.38
CA GLY A 144 1.76 -9.62 9.40
C GLY A 144 0.55 -8.69 9.38
N ARG A 145 0.54 -7.64 8.54
CA ARG A 145 -0.55 -6.65 8.53
C ARG A 145 -1.63 -7.04 7.54
N GLN A 146 -2.86 -7.15 8.03
CA GLN A 146 -4.04 -7.53 7.25
C GLN A 146 -4.96 -6.33 6.97
N TRP A 147 -4.71 -5.20 7.64
CA TRP A 147 -5.45 -3.97 7.49
C TRP A 147 -4.54 -2.85 7.04
N GLY A 148 -5.12 -1.98 6.21
CA GLY A 148 -4.52 -0.73 5.79
C GLY A 148 -4.40 0.29 6.91
N GLU A 149 -3.89 1.45 6.54
CA GLU A 149 -3.70 2.57 7.46
C GLU A 149 -3.89 3.89 6.72
N SER A 150 -4.37 4.88 7.45
CA SER A 150 -4.47 6.25 6.97
C SER A 150 -3.26 7.04 7.48
N GLY A 151 -2.84 8.04 6.74
CA GLY A 151 -1.75 8.89 7.16
C GLY A 151 -1.84 10.29 6.57
N SER A 152 -0.95 11.13 7.04
CA SER A 152 -0.71 12.44 6.49
C SER A 152 0.78 12.69 6.32
N VAL A 153 1.09 13.56 5.37
CA VAL A 153 2.40 14.17 5.21
C VAL A 153 2.20 15.66 5.04
N SER A 154 3.02 16.44 5.73
CA SER A 154 2.98 17.89 5.71
C SER A 154 4.36 18.48 5.48
N VAL A 155 4.41 19.62 4.82
CA VAL A 155 5.59 20.52 4.86
C VAL A 155 5.34 21.54 5.97
N MET A 156 6.31 21.71 6.85
CA MET A 156 6.22 22.65 7.97
C MET A 156 6.83 24.01 7.61
N ASP A 157 6.20 25.08 8.11
CA ASP A 157 6.74 26.44 8.15
C ASP A 157 6.75 26.90 9.61
N GLY A 158 7.92 26.77 10.23
CA GLY A 158 8.07 26.85 11.68
C GLY A 158 7.27 25.75 12.39
N GLU A 159 6.40 26.14 13.34
CA GLU A 159 5.58 25.21 14.13
C GLU A 159 4.25 24.83 13.46
N LYS A 160 3.95 25.37 12.27
CA LYS A 160 2.67 25.17 11.58
C LYS A 160 2.87 24.40 10.29
N SER A 161 1.89 23.59 9.92
CA SER A 161 1.85 22.98 8.59
C SER A 161 1.52 24.05 7.55
N ALA A 162 2.41 24.23 6.57
CA ALA A 162 2.19 25.09 5.41
C ALA A 162 1.20 24.45 4.43
N VAL A 163 1.36 23.14 4.22
CA VAL A 163 0.51 22.30 3.37
C VAL A 163 0.53 20.87 3.88
N THR A 164 -0.61 20.19 3.78
CA THR A 164 -0.80 18.80 4.25
C THR A 164 -1.57 18.00 3.20
N ILE A 165 -1.14 16.76 2.98
CA ILE A 165 -1.87 15.73 2.25
C ILE A 165 -2.32 14.66 3.24
N TYR A 166 -3.60 14.28 3.17
CA TYR A 166 -4.15 13.10 3.83
C TYR A 166 -4.37 12.00 2.81
N PHE A 167 -4.10 10.75 3.19
CA PHE A 167 -4.16 9.61 2.29
C PHE A 167 -4.47 8.30 3.01
N ASP A 168 -5.06 7.35 2.28
CA ASP A 168 -5.49 6.05 2.80
C ASP A 168 -4.92 4.91 1.97
N THR A 169 -4.30 3.94 2.64
CA THR A 169 -3.86 2.68 2.03
C THR A 169 -4.82 1.56 2.41
N TRP A 170 -5.32 0.82 1.44
CA TRP A 170 -6.13 -0.37 1.65
C TRP A 170 -5.30 -1.63 1.44
N LEU A 171 -5.29 -2.54 2.41
CA LEU A 171 -4.73 -3.86 2.23
C LEU A 171 -5.81 -4.83 1.77
N VAL A 172 -5.55 -5.51 0.66
CA VAL A 172 -6.38 -6.62 0.20
C VAL A 172 -5.76 -7.94 0.66
N PRO A 173 -6.58 -8.97 0.91
CA PRO A 173 -6.10 -10.32 1.20
C PRO A 173 -5.23 -10.92 0.06
#